data_AF-A0A958ZHD6-F1
#
_entry.id   AF-A0A958ZHD6-F1
#
_cell.length_a   1.000
_cell.length_b   1.000
_cell.length_c   1.000
_cell.angle_alpha   90.00
_cell.angle_beta   90.00
_cell.angle_gamma   90.00
#
_symmetry.space_group_name_H-M   'P 1'
#
loop_
_entity.id
_entity.type
_entity.pdbx_description
1 polymer ?
#
loop_
_entity_poly.entity_id
_entity_poly.type
_entity_poly.pdbx_seq_one_letter_code
_entity_poly.pdbx_strand_id
1 'polypeptide(L)'
;MVIGFSKTLSNNYVTNYLSNQMVRSGLSPALNYAEAQGGESRKDFVHKMKITLKELGETRMNLKIIERSSLSSEVEILTKLIEENNQLISIFVKSIETAKRNLENEKS
;
A
#
# COMPACT_ATOMS: atom_id res chain seq x y z
N MET A 1 -4.99 3.74 -9.27
CA MET A 1 -3.80 4.45 -8.78
C MET A 1 -2.50 4.04 -9.47
N VAL A 2 -1.89 2.90 -9.14
CA VAL A 2 -0.54 2.56 -9.65
C VAL A 2 -0.51 1.82 -11.00
N ILE A 3 -1.60 1.15 -11.40
CA ILE A 3 -1.68 0.45 -12.70
C ILE A 3 -1.64 1.43 -13.89
N GLY A 4 -2.28 2.59 -13.76
CA GLY A 4 -2.23 3.61 -14.81
C GLY A 4 -0.82 4.17 -14.96
N PHE A 5 -0.16 4.44 -13.82
CA PHE A 5 1.20 4.97 -13.76
C PHE A 5 2.26 3.97 -14.23
N SER A 6 2.12 2.67 -13.95
CA SER A 6 3.08 1.67 -14.44
C SER A 6 3.16 1.60 -15.96
N LYS A 7 2.08 1.99 -16.66
CA LYS A 7 2.03 2.06 -18.13
C LYS A 7 2.73 3.30 -18.71
N THR A 8 3.00 4.34 -17.91
CA THR A 8 3.67 5.56 -18.38
C THR A 8 5.19 5.47 -18.28
N LEU A 9 5.72 4.46 -17.60
CA LEU A 9 7.16 4.24 -17.47
C LEU A 9 7.76 3.71 -18.78
N SER A 10 8.99 4.13 -19.07
CA SER A 10 9.73 3.63 -20.23
C SER A 10 9.90 2.11 -20.17
N ASN A 11 9.93 1.43 -21.32
CA ASN A 11 10.07 -0.03 -21.36
C ASN A 11 11.55 -0.43 -21.27
N ASN A 12 12.06 -0.62 -20.06
CA ASN A 12 13.41 -1.10 -19.79
C ASN A 12 13.42 -2.09 -18.62
N TYR A 13 14.54 -2.79 -18.43
CA TYR A 13 14.64 -3.82 -17.38
C TYR A 13 14.30 -3.31 -15.98
N VAL A 14 14.82 -2.13 -15.61
CA VAL A 14 14.65 -1.55 -14.26
C VAL A 14 13.20 -1.12 -14.04
N THR A 15 12.63 -0.36 -14.97
CA THR A 15 11.25 0.12 -14.87
C THR A 15 10.24 -1.01 -14.96
N ASN A 16 10.47 -2.04 -15.76
CA ASN A 16 9.61 -3.22 -15.82
C ASN A 16 9.62 -3.99 -14.51
N TYR A 17 10.79 -4.17 -13.90
CA TYR A 17 10.92 -4.81 -12.59
C TYR A 17 10.15 -4.03 -11.51
N LEU A 18 10.35 -2.71 -11.45
CA LEU A 18 9.65 -1.83 -10.50
C LEU A 18 8.14 -1.79 -10.74
N SER A 19 7.70 -1.73 -12.00
CA SER A 19 6.29 -1.78 -12.39
C SER A 19 5.62 -3.07 -11.92
N ASN A 20 6.25 -4.22 -12.15
CA ASN A 20 5.69 -5.51 -11.74
C ASN A 20 5.56 -5.61 -10.21
N GLN A 21 6.60 -5.19 -9.48
CA GLN A 21 6.58 -5.13 -8.02
C GLN A 21 5.45 -4.21 -7.52
N MET A 22 5.34 -3.02 -8.08
CA MET A 22 4.36 -2.00 -7.69
C MET A 22 2.92 -2.41 -8.03
N VAL A 23 2.68 -3.06 -9.17
CA VAL A 23 1.34 -3.55 -9.52
C VAL A 23 0.89 -4.64 -8.56
N ARG A 24 1.81 -5.57 -8.21
CA ARG A 24 1.53 -6.60 -7.21
C ARG A 24 1.24 -5.97 -5.83
N SER A 25 2.16 -5.17 -5.32
CA SER A 25 2.05 -4.58 -3.98
C SER A 25 0.97 -3.50 -3.85
N GLY A 26 0.55 -2.88 -4.96
CA GLY A 26 -0.50 -1.86 -4.96
C GLY A 26 -1.92 -2.42 -5.11
N LEU A 27 -2.07 -3.65 -5.59
CA LEU A 27 -3.36 -4.36 -5.65
C LEU A 27 -3.66 -5.14 -4.36
N SER A 28 -2.63 -5.74 -3.76
CA SER A 28 -2.76 -6.52 -2.52
C SER A 28 -3.49 -5.78 -1.39
N PRO A 29 -3.30 -4.47 -1.13
CA PRO A 29 -3.99 -3.74 -0.09
C PRO A 29 -5.52 -3.75 -0.19
N ALA A 30 -6.05 -3.60 -1.41
CA ALA A 30 -7.49 -3.60 -1.64
C ALA A 30 -8.10 -4.99 -1.39
N LEU A 31 -7.43 -6.04 -1.84
CA LEU A 31 -7.83 -7.44 -1.64
C LEU A 31 -7.78 -7.82 -0.16
N ASN A 32 -6.64 -7.57 0.50
CA ASN A 32 -6.46 -7.88 1.91
C ASN A 32 -7.41 -7.09 2.82
N TYR A 33 -7.75 -5.85 2.46
CA TYR A 33 -8.75 -5.07 3.20
C TYR A 33 -10.16 -5.67 3.08
N ALA A 34 -10.56 -6.09 1.87
CA ALA A 34 -11.83 -6.77 1.65
C ALA A 34 -11.93 -8.08 2.47
N GLU A 35 -10.85 -8.86 2.51
CA GLU A 35 -10.76 -10.08 3.32
C GLU A 35 -10.71 -9.81 4.84
N ALA A 36 -10.16 -8.67 5.26
CA ALA A 36 -10.14 -8.27 6.66
C ALA A 36 -11.55 -7.88 7.13
N GLN A 37 -12.32 -7.16 6.30
CA GLN A 37 -13.72 -6.80 6.59
C GLN A 37 -14.62 -8.03 6.73
N GLY A 38 -14.34 -9.11 6.00
CA GLY A 38 -15.03 -10.40 6.13
C GLY A 38 -14.46 -11.35 7.19
N GLY A 39 -13.43 -10.92 7.96
CA GLY A 39 -12.73 -11.78 8.90
C GLY A 39 -13.55 -12.16 10.14
N GLU A 40 -13.43 -13.41 10.58
CA GLU A 40 -14.21 -13.99 11.69
C GLU A 40 -13.83 -13.45 13.08
N SER A 41 -12.67 -12.80 13.23
CA SER A 41 -12.24 -12.24 14.52
C SER A 41 -11.44 -10.95 14.38
N ARG A 42 -11.48 -10.10 15.42
CA ARG A 42 -10.67 -8.86 15.49
C ARG A 42 -9.17 -9.12 15.46
N LYS A 43 -8.71 -10.28 15.96
CA LYS A 43 -7.29 -10.66 15.91
C LYS A 43 -6.86 -10.96 14.46
N ASP A 44 -7.71 -11.65 13.70
CA ASP A 44 -7.51 -11.90 12.27
C ASP A 44 -7.52 -10.58 11.48
N PHE A 45 -8.49 -9.69 11.75
CA PHE A 45 -8.52 -8.34 11.19
C PHE A 45 -7.19 -7.59 11.40
N VAL A 46 -6.68 -7.52 12.63
CA VAL A 46 -5.41 -6.85 12.94
C VAL A 46 -4.23 -7.50 12.21
N HIS A 47 -4.22 -8.83 12.09
CA HIS A 47 -3.15 -9.54 11.37
C HIS A 47 -3.17 -9.20 9.88
N LYS A 48 -4.32 -9.32 9.21
CA LYS A 48 -4.48 -8.98 7.79
C LYS A 48 -4.15 -7.51 7.50
N MET A 49 -4.59 -6.59 8.36
CA MET A 49 -4.29 -5.17 8.21
C MET A 49 -2.78 -4.86 8.30
N LYS A 50 -2.02 -5.61 9.11
CA LYS A 50 -0.55 -5.49 9.14
C LYS A 50 0.11 -5.97 7.85
N ILE A 51 -0.43 -7.03 7.23
CA ILE A 51 0.04 -7.48 5.91
C ILE A 51 -0.20 -6.37 4.89
N THR A 52 -1.38 -5.77 4.88
CA THR A 52 -1.67 -4.62 4.01
C THR A 52 -0.69 -3.46 4.20
N LEU A 53 -0.35 -3.11 5.44
CA LEU A 53 0.64 -2.06 5.70
C LEU A 53 2.03 -2.38 5.12
N LYS A 54 2.44 -3.65 5.14
CA LYS A 54 3.71 -4.08 4.53
C LYS A 54 3.69 -3.84 3.01
N GLU A 55 2.60 -4.23 2.34
CA GLU A 55 2.41 -4.06 0.88
C GLU A 55 2.37 -2.56 0.47
N LEU A 56 1.71 -1.72 1.27
CA LEU A 56 1.72 -0.26 1.08
C LEU A 56 3.12 0.33 1.30
N GLY A 57 3.91 -0.24 2.21
CA GLY A 57 5.31 0.13 2.44
C GLY A 57 6.20 -0.20 1.23
N GLU A 58 6.04 -1.39 0.65
CA GLU A 58 6.74 -1.80 -0.57
C GLU A 58 6.37 -0.90 -1.76
N THR A 59 5.08 -0.61 -1.93
CA THR A 59 4.57 0.33 -2.94
C THR A 59 5.21 1.71 -2.79
N ARG A 60 5.26 2.24 -1.55
CA ARG A 60 5.90 3.53 -1.25
C ARG A 60 7.37 3.55 -1.67
N MET A 61 8.10 2.46 -1.38
CA MET A 61 9.52 2.38 -1.68
C MET A 61 9.76 2.38 -3.18
N ASN A 62 8.97 1.63 -3.95
CA ASN A 62 9.05 1.62 -5.41
C ASN A 62 8.80 3.01 -5.99
N LEU A 63 7.76 3.72 -5.53
CA LEU A 63 7.47 5.09 -5.98
C LEU A 63 8.64 6.05 -5.67
N LYS A 64 9.24 5.96 -4.47
CA LYS A 64 10.41 6.77 -4.10
C LYS A 64 11.67 6.44 -4.91
N ILE A 65 11.87 5.17 -5.28
CA ILE A 65 12.99 4.78 -6.15
C ILE A 65 12.80 5.40 -7.54
N ILE A 66 11.60 5.34 -8.09
CA ILE A 66 11.24 5.95 -9.38
C ILE A 66 11.47 7.46 -9.36
N GLU A 67 11.07 8.13 -8.28
CA GLU A 67 11.26 9.58 -8.08
C GLU A 67 12.75 9.95 -8.04
N ARG A 68 13.52 9.30 -7.16
CA ARG A 68 14.95 9.59 -6.94
C ARG A 68 15.82 9.25 -8.14
N SER A 69 15.40 8.29 -8.95
CA SER A 69 16.12 7.84 -10.13
C SER A 69 15.64 8.54 -11.40
N SER A 70 14.71 9.49 -11.28
CA SER A 70 14.11 10.25 -12.39
C SER A 70 13.60 9.35 -13.52
N LEU A 71 12.99 8.21 -13.16
CA LEU A 71 12.54 7.19 -14.11
C LEU A 71 11.17 7.49 -14.75
N SER A 72 10.53 8.58 -14.34
CA SER A 72 9.23 9.03 -14.85
C SER A 72 9.28 10.50 -15.20
N SER A 73 8.69 10.86 -16.35
CA SER A 73 8.41 12.25 -16.74
C SER A 73 7.17 12.81 -16.04
N GLU A 74 6.31 11.96 -15.49
CA GLU A 74 5.03 12.30 -14.88
C GLU A 74 5.18 12.66 -13.39
N VAL A 75 6.01 13.67 -13.09
CA VAL A 75 6.39 14.03 -11.72
C VAL A 75 5.17 14.35 -10.84
N GLU A 76 4.20 15.11 -11.37
CA GLU A 76 3.01 15.49 -10.60
C GLU A 76 2.15 14.27 -10.22
N ILE A 77 2.00 13.31 -11.15
CA ILE A 77 1.28 12.06 -10.89
C ILE A 77 2.02 11.25 -9.83
N LEU A 78 3.34 11.15 -9.94
CA LEU A 78 4.18 10.42 -8.98
C LEU A 78 4.05 11.01 -7.57
N THR A 79 4.12 12.34 -7.43
CA THR A 79 3.94 13.02 -6.13
C THR A 79 2.57 12.73 -5.54
N LYS A 80 1.49 12.82 -6.33
CA LYS A 80 0.13 12.50 -5.89
C LYS A 80 0.00 11.05 -5.42
N LEU A 81 0.61 10.10 -6.12
CA LEU A 81 0.61 8.68 -5.73
C LEU A 81 1.35 8.43 -4.41
N ILE A 82 2.49 9.10 -4.20
CA ILE A 82 3.23 9.00 -2.94
C ILE A 82 2.40 9.56 -1.78
N GLU A 83 1.74 10.70 -1.99
CA GLU A 83 0.88 11.32 -1.00
C GLU A 83 -0.31 10.43 -0.65
N GLU A 84 -1.03 9.94 -1.64
CA GLU A 84 -2.15 9.03 -1.45
C GLU A 84 -1.73 7.75 -0.72
N ASN A 85 -0.60 7.15 -1.08
CA ASN A 85 -0.09 5.98 -0.38
C ASN A 85 0.23 6.28 1.10
N ASN A 86 0.71 7.49 1.43
CA ASN A 86 0.90 7.89 2.82
C ASN A 86 -0.43 8.08 3.57
N GLN A 87 -1.46 8.61 2.90
CA GLN A 87 -2.80 8.72 3.46
C GLN A 87 -3.38 7.33 3.76
N LEU A 88 -3.25 6.39 2.83
CA LEU A 88 -3.63 4.98 3.04
C LEU A 88 -2.89 4.36 4.23
N ILE A 89 -1.56 4.50 4.31
CA ILE A 89 -0.80 4.01 5.46
C ILE A 89 -1.36 4.58 6.77
N SER A 90 -1.64 5.88 6.82
CA SER A 90 -2.16 6.55 8.01
C SER A 90 -3.54 6.02 8.42
N ILE A 91 -4.44 5.81 7.46
CA ILE A 91 -5.77 5.22 7.68
C ILE A 91 -5.66 3.80 8.24
N PHE A 92 -4.79 2.98 7.66
CA PHE A 92 -4.62 1.59 8.06
C PHE A 92 -3.98 1.48 9.45
N VAL A 93 -2.99 2.31 9.76
CA VAL A 93 -2.41 2.40 11.12
C VAL A 93 -3.48 2.76 12.15
N LYS A 94 -4.29 3.80 11.88
CA LYS A 94 -5.37 4.21 12.80
C LYS A 94 -6.44 3.14 12.98
N SER A 95 -6.77 2.41 11.91
CA SER A 95 -7.70 1.27 11.97
C SER A 95 -7.16 0.15 12.85
N ILE A 96 -5.87 -0.17 12.75
CA ILE A 96 -5.20 -1.18 13.59
C ILE A 96 -5.17 -0.74 15.06
N GLU A 97 -4.79 0.51 15.34
CA GLU A 97 -4.78 1.07 16.70
C GLU A 97 -6.17 0.95 17.35
N THR A 98 -7.20 1.32 16.61
CA THR A 98 -8.59 1.24 17.09
C THR A 98 -9.01 -0.20 17.36
N ALA A 99 -8.72 -1.14 16.45
CA ALA A 99 -9.06 -2.55 16.62
C ALA A 99 -8.33 -3.18 17.82
N LYS A 100 -7.05 -2.83 18.04
CA LYS A 100 -6.28 -3.31 19.20
C LYS A 100 -6.83 -2.81 20.52
N ARG A 101 -7.14 -1.51 20.63
CA ARG A 101 -7.72 -0.92 21.84
C ARG A 101 -9.05 -1.59 22.21
N ASN A 102 -9.88 -1.87 21.22
CA ASN A 102 -11.16 -2.55 21.48
C ASN A 102 -10.96 -4.01 21.94
N LEU A 103 -9.93 -4.70 21.45
CA LEU A 103 -9.54 -6.04 21.92
C LEU A 103 -9.01 -6.04 23.37
N GLU A 104 -8.38 -4.96 23.81
CA GLU A 104 -7.91 -4.80 25.20
C GLU A 104 -9.09 -4.54 26.15
N ASN A 105 -10.04 -3.70 25.73
CA ASN A 105 -11.25 -3.40 26.51
C ASN A 105 -12.17 -4.62 26.69
N GLU A 106 -12.16 -5.58 25.76
CA GLU A 106 -12.94 -6.83 25.88
C GLU A 106 -12.32 -7.86 26.85
N LYS A 107 -11.07 -7.65 27.26
CA LYS A 107 -10.37 -8.51 28.21
C LYS A 107 -10.38 -7.98 29.65
N SER A 108 -10.82 -6.74 29.84
CA SER A 108 -10.93 -6.06 31.14
C SER A 108 -12.33 -6.16 31.70
#